data_AF-A0A8X6PFP9-F1
#
_entry.id   AF-A0A8X6PFP9-F1
#
_cell.length_a   1.000
_cell.length_b   1.000
_cell.length_c   1.000
_cell.angle_alpha   90.00
_cell.angle_beta   90.00
_cell.angle_gamma   90.00
#
_symmetry.space_group_name_H-M   'P 1'
#
loop_
_entity.id
_entity.type
_entity.pdbx_description
1 polymer ?
#
loop_
_entity_poly.entity_id
_entity_poly.type
_entity_poly.pdbx_seq_one_letter_code
_entity_poly.pdbx_strand_id
1 'polypeptide(L)'
;MSLVAAIILSLLFVAAIASSDTSERGDDCSKFDNCRSGDLFRTCSCDSDCYKYGTCCLDSDHFDLMAAEKDMYLCHSDRTYTPVYAKRSCSESFSGRDFHDKICTESIYDKADVLGNLLVSSIKTKITYWNHHCAVCNHEDISNLRQWAVQVACPAKHGGKSFSRNYIEDHLTFDRDLEEWGLKVKEGFIACTITFLQPSNLGSKLNYCAPNLVTECPTGYPHNDTMSKCLSYHAERKQKNTNIYFRNIHCALCNGVDEDELDCVGRSYAPVNLLKAGDLVKVVFNSGQWLNREGAEAYKCSNGNQYDPFQKRCRMIPESILKQLQEAQEMSEMNYGLRIIANSNIFIAYFMFVFVNKYVFY
;
A
#
# COMPACT_ATOMS: atom_id res chain seq x y z
N MET A 1 -27.29 -36.70 -11.22
CA MET A 1 -27.97 -35.57 -10.53
C MET A 1 -27.12 -34.87 -9.46
N SER A 2 -26.04 -35.45 -8.93
CA SER A 2 -25.24 -34.85 -7.85
C SER A 2 -24.32 -33.68 -8.27
N LEU A 3 -23.76 -33.71 -9.49
CA LEU A 3 -22.77 -32.71 -9.92
C LEU A 3 -23.37 -31.33 -10.23
N VAL A 4 -24.59 -31.29 -10.77
CA VAL A 4 -25.26 -30.03 -11.16
C VAL A 4 -25.69 -29.23 -9.92
N ALA A 5 -26.13 -29.91 -8.86
CA ALA A 5 -26.47 -29.27 -7.59
C ALA A 5 -25.24 -28.64 -6.92
N ALA A 6 -24.08 -29.30 -6.97
CA ALA A 6 -22.84 -28.78 -6.42
C ALA A 6 -22.32 -27.54 -7.16
N ILE A 7 -22.47 -27.49 -8.49
CA ILE A 7 -22.07 -26.33 -9.32
C ILE A 7 -23.00 -25.13 -9.06
N ILE A 8 -24.32 -25.36 -8.94
CA ILE A 8 -25.27 -24.29 -8.64
C ILE A 8 -25.02 -23.72 -7.23
N LEU A 9 -24.75 -24.57 -6.24
CA LEU A 9 -24.49 -24.13 -4.87
C LEU A 9 -23.18 -23.32 -4.76
N SER A 10 -22.15 -23.69 -5.53
CA SER A 10 -20.89 -22.95 -5.57
C SER A 10 -21.00 -21.63 -6.34
N LEU A 11 -21.79 -21.57 -7.42
CA LEU A 11 -22.09 -20.32 -8.12
C LEU A 11 -22.90 -19.34 -7.25
N LEU A 12 -23.85 -19.83 -6.44
CA LEU A 12 -24.60 -19.01 -5.49
C LEU A 12 -23.70 -18.46 -4.36
N PHE A 13 -22.74 -19.25 -3.89
CA PHE A 13 -21.76 -18.79 -2.90
C PHE A 13 -20.80 -17.73 -3.46
N VAL A 14 -20.38 -17.85 -4.71
CA VAL A 14 -19.51 -16.85 -5.36
C VAL A 14 -20.26 -15.55 -5.64
N ALA A 15 -21.55 -15.62 -6.01
CA ALA A 15 -22.38 -14.43 -6.20
C ALA A 15 -22.63 -13.67 -4.88
N ALA A 16 -22.78 -14.37 -3.76
CA ALA A 16 -22.97 -13.74 -2.45
C ALA A 16 -21.72 -13.01 -1.91
N ILE A 17 -20.51 -13.41 -2.33
CA ILE A 17 -19.25 -12.75 -1.92
C ILE A 17 -18.95 -11.53 -2.81
N ALA A 18 -19.48 -11.48 -4.04
CA ALA A 18 -19.26 -10.39 -4.98
C ALA A 18 -20.18 -9.17 -4.77
N SER A 19 -21.23 -9.28 -3.94
CA SER A 19 -22.15 -8.17 -3.61
C SER A 19 -22.00 -7.66 -2.17
N SER A 20 -20.77 -7.46 -1.69
CA SER A 20 -20.57 -6.46 -0.63
C SER A 20 -20.65 -5.06 -1.27
N ASP A 21 -21.83 -4.77 -1.81
CA ASP A 21 -22.16 -3.49 -2.41
C ASP A 21 -22.28 -2.49 -1.25
N THR A 22 -21.24 -1.69 -1.05
CA THR A 22 -21.19 -0.62 -0.03
C THR A 22 -22.04 0.59 -0.42
N SER A 23 -22.85 0.48 -1.50
CA SER A 23 -23.51 1.61 -2.17
C SER A 23 -24.97 1.87 -1.77
N GLU A 24 -25.59 1.10 -0.87
CA GLU A 24 -27.01 1.31 -0.50
C GLU A 24 -27.23 1.41 1.01
N ARG A 25 -26.52 2.32 1.68
CA ARG A 25 -26.97 2.83 2.98
C ARG A 25 -27.22 4.32 2.89
N GLY A 26 -28.42 4.68 2.44
CA GLY A 26 -29.01 6.01 2.69
C GLY A 26 -29.36 6.23 4.17
N ASP A 27 -28.58 5.62 5.07
CA ASP A 27 -28.76 5.68 6.51
C ASP A 27 -28.05 6.91 7.07
N ASP A 28 -28.64 7.48 8.12
CA ASP A 28 -28.04 8.49 8.97
C ASP A 28 -26.61 8.10 9.40
N CYS A 29 -25.60 8.71 8.77
CA CYS A 29 -24.20 8.41 9.00
C CYS A 29 -23.75 8.69 10.44
N SER A 30 -24.52 9.46 11.23
CA SER A 30 -24.16 9.80 12.62
C SER A 30 -23.99 8.57 13.50
N LYS A 31 -24.64 7.45 13.15
CA LYS A 31 -24.47 6.15 13.82
C LYS A 31 -23.06 5.58 13.67
N PHE A 32 -22.36 5.90 12.59
CA PHE A 32 -21.00 5.41 12.30
C PHE A 32 -19.90 6.32 12.84
N ASP A 33 -20.25 7.51 13.31
CA ASP A 33 -19.31 8.53 13.81
C ASP A 33 -18.99 8.37 15.31
N ASN A 34 -19.48 7.29 15.93
CA ASN A 34 -19.36 7.03 17.36
C ASN A 34 -18.86 5.61 17.64
N CYS A 35 -18.23 5.41 18.79
CA CYS A 35 -17.67 4.17 19.29
C CYS A 35 -18.73 3.21 19.84
N ARG A 36 -19.83 3.75 20.35
CA ARG A 36 -20.88 3.00 21.06
C ARG A 36 -21.87 2.25 20.16
N SER A 37 -21.90 2.51 18.85
CA SER A 37 -22.89 1.93 17.93
C SER A 37 -22.84 0.42 17.75
N GLY A 38 -21.78 -0.26 18.23
CA GLY A 38 -21.60 -1.70 18.07
C GLY A 38 -21.37 -2.16 16.62
N ASP A 39 -21.43 -1.25 15.64
CA ASP A 39 -21.18 -1.55 14.24
C ASP A 39 -19.68 -1.73 13.97
N LEU A 40 -19.37 -2.67 13.09
CA LEU A 40 -18.03 -2.91 12.58
C LEU A 40 -17.67 -1.89 11.49
N PHE A 41 -18.67 -1.30 10.84
CA PHE A 41 -18.50 -0.21 9.89
C PHE A 41 -18.46 1.13 10.63
N ARG A 42 -17.31 1.83 10.56
CA ARG A 42 -17.10 3.12 11.19
C ARG A 42 -16.37 4.06 10.25
N THR A 43 -16.72 5.33 10.33
CA THR A 43 -16.11 6.45 9.59
C THR A 43 -14.94 7.07 10.36
N CYS A 44 -14.68 6.57 11.59
CA CYS A 44 -13.66 7.02 12.54
C CYS A 44 -13.05 5.83 13.31
N SER A 45 -11.99 6.05 14.10
CA SER A 45 -11.32 5.04 14.92
C SER A 45 -11.69 5.15 16.41
N CYS A 46 -11.79 4.00 17.05
CA CYS A 46 -12.02 3.85 18.50
C CYS A 46 -10.88 3.14 19.22
N ASP A 47 -9.88 2.68 18.47
CA ASP A 47 -8.69 2.06 19.02
C ASP A 47 -7.83 3.10 19.77
N SER A 48 -6.91 2.59 20.58
CA SER A 48 -5.99 3.42 21.35
C SER A 48 -5.01 4.22 20.50
N ASP A 49 -4.88 3.91 19.20
CA ASP A 49 -3.93 4.57 18.31
C ASP A 49 -4.59 5.68 17.49
N CYS A 50 -5.92 5.87 17.61
CA CYS A 50 -6.66 6.84 16.82
C CYS A 50 -6.11 8.26 16.95
N TYR A 51 -5.60 8.60 18.13
CA TYR A 51 -5.08 9.93 18.43
C TYR A 51 -3.79 10.22 17.67
N LYS A 52 -2.98 9.17 17.40
CA LYS A 52 -1.73 9.25 16.63
C LYS A 52 -1.98 9.69 15.19
N TYR A 53 -3.08 9.21 14.61
CA TYR A 53 -3.45 9.48 13.22
C TYR A 53 -4.46 10.62 13.07
N GLY A 54 -4.94 11.21 14.18
CA GLY A 54 -5.99 12.25 14.14
C GLY A 54 -7.34 11.72 13.63
N THR A 55 -7.64 10.47 13.98
CA THR A 55 -8.73 9.68 13.39
C THR A 55 -9.82 9.29 14.38
N CYS A 56 -9.74 9.75 15.63
CA CYS A 56 -10.65 9.37 16.71
C CYS A 56 -12.10 9.80 16.43
N CYS A 57 -13.04 8.92 16.80
CA CYS A 57 -14.44 9.27 16.94
C CYS A 57 -14.64 10.28 18.08
N LEU A 58 -15.73 11.05 18.01
CA LEU A 58 -16.09 12.08 19.00
C LEU A 58 -16.22 11.54 20.44
N ASP A 59 -16.71 10.32 20.59
CA ASP A 59 -16.95 9.66 21.87
C ASP A 59 -15.85 8.65 22.24
N SER A 60 -14.70 8.71 21.57
CA SER A 60 -13.52 7.92 21.93
C SER A 60 -12.91 8.45 23.23
N ASP A 61 -12.51 7.55 24.12
CA ASP A 61 -11.77 7.89 25.35
C ASP A 61 -10.38 8.51 25.06
N HIS A 62 -9.93 8.51 23.79
CA HIS A 62 -8.67 9.06 23.33
C HIS A 62 -8.81 10.35 22.51
N PHE A 63 -10.03 10.88 22.36
CA PHE A 63 -10.30 12.06 21.53
C PHE A 63 -9.49 13.29 21.96
N ASP A 64 -9.37 13.55 23.27
CA ASP A 64 -8.65 14.71 23.82
C ASP A 64 -7.13 14.67 23.59
N LEU A 65 -6.58 13.50 23.21
CA LEU A 65 -5.14 13.31 22.95
C LEU A 65 -4.74 13.73 21.52
N MET A 66 -5.68 14.05 20.64
CA MET A 66 -5.42 14.33 19.22
C MET A 66 -4.54 15.57 18.96
N ALA A 67 -4.44 16.51 19.91
CA ALA A 67 -3.69 17.74 19.71
C ALA A 67 -2.15 17.57 19.68
N ALA A 68 -1.61 16.43 20.14
CA ALA A 68 -0.18 16.27 20.39
C ALA A 68 0.63 15.62 19.24
N GLU A 69 0.02 14.85 18.33
CA GLU A 69 0.77 14.02 17.35
C GLU A 69 0.38 14.22 15.88
N LYS A 70 -0.50 15.19 15.58
CA LYS A 70 -1.13 15.36 14.24
C LYS A 70 -0.13 15.47 13.08
N ASP A 71 1.07 16.00 13.31
CA ASP A 71 2.07 16.23 12.26
C ASP A 71 3.09 15.10 12.13
N MET A 72 3.01 14.06 12.96
CA MET A 72 3.96 12.94 12.94
C MET A 72 3.64 11.89 11.88
N TYR A 73 2.36 11.73 11.54
CA TYR A 73 1.88 10.75 10.58
C TYR A 73 1.20 11.44 9.41
N LEU A 74 1.68 11.17 8.20
CA LEU A 74 1.09 11.71 6.98
C LEU A 74 0.47 10.59 6.15
N CYS A 75 -0.59 10.91 5.42
CA CYS A 75 -1.20 9.97 4.49
C CYS A 75 -0.35 9.83 3.23
N HIS A 76 0.27 8.67 3.04
CA HIS A 76 1.01 8.34 1.82
C HIS A 76 0.04 7.77 0.78
N SER A 77 -0.55 8.67 -0.01
CA SER A 77 -1.50 8.33 -1.08
C SER A 77 -0.91 8.46 -2.49
N ASP A 78 0.21 9.14 -2.64
CA ASP A 78 0.89 9.27 -3.92
C ASP A 78 1.37 7.88 -4.36
N ARG A 79 0.75 7.37 -5.43
CA ARG A 79 1.23 6.18 -6.16
C ARG A 79 1.09 4.84 -5.40
N THR A 80 0.32 4.76 -4.32
CA THR A 80 0.05 3.49 -3.61
C THR A 80 -1.27 2.86 -4.05
N TYR A 81 -1.31 1.52 -4.18
CA TYR A 81 -2.58 0.78 -4.33
C TYR A 81 -3.45 0.88 -3.08
N THR A 82 -2.87 1.20 -1.92
CA THR A 82 -3.64 1.38 -0.70
C THR A 82 -3.00 2.51 0.13
N PRO A 83 -3.66 3.67 0.22
CA PRO A 83 -3.15 4.81 0.98
C PRO A 83 -3.04 4.46 2.46
N VAL A 84 -1.87 4.72 3.05
CA VAL A 84 -1.56 4.39 4.45
C VAL A 84 -1.01 5.59 5.19
N TYR A 85 -1.31 5.69 6.48
CA TYR A 85 -0.58 6.59 7.35
C TYR A 85 0.85 6.08 7.52
N ALA A 86 1.81 6.95 7.24
CA ALA A 86 3.22 6.68 7.42
C ALA A 86 3.85 7.74 8.32
N LYS A 87 4.62 7.29 9.31
CA LYS A 87 5.35 8.16 10.23
C LYS A 87 6.46 8.86 9.48
N ARG A 88 6.45 10.20 9.54
CA ARG A 88 7.38 11.11 8.85
C ARG A 88 8.01 12.11 9.83
N SER A 89 8.31 11.62 11.02
CA SER A 89 9.04 12.34 12.06
C SER A 89 9.94 11.36 12.79
N CYS A 90 11.02 11.87 13.38
CA CYS A 90 11.90 11.09 14.24
C CYS A 90 11.50 11.18 15.71
N SER A 91 11.95 10.21 16.51
CA SER A 91 11.76 10.25 17.95
C SER A 91 12.56 11.42 18.54
N GLU A 92 12.00 12.18 19.48
CA GLU A 92 12.73 13.23 20.21
C GLU A 92 13.97 12.69 20.94
N SER A 93 13.94 11.41 21.32
CA SER A 93 15.06 10.71 21.93
C SER A 93 16.15 10.26 20.96
N PHE A 94 15.99 10.51 19.66
CA PHE A 94 16.99 10.13 18.66
C PHE A 94 18.19 11.08 18.71
N SER A 95 19.30 10.57 19.22
CA SER A 95 20.59 11.28 19.31
C SER A 95 21.52 11.01 18.11
N GLY A 96 21.00 10.40 17.03
CA GLY A 96 21.78 10.09 15.85
C GLY A 96 22.07 11.31 14.98
N ARG A 97 22.90 11.13 13.95
CA ARG A 97 23.29 12.21 13.02
C ARG A 97 22.06 12.82 12.35
N ASP A 98 22.07 14.15 12.21
CA ASP A 98 21.08 14.99 11.51
C ASP A 98 20.61 14.43 10.16
N PHE A 99 21.45 13.63 9.50
CA PHE A 99 21.14 12.98 8.23
C PHE A 99 19.86 12.13 8.23
N HIS A 100 19.61 11.31 9.25
CA HIS A 100 18.41 10.46 9.28
C HIS A 100 17.15 11.28 9.53
N ASP A 101 17.25 12.26 10.44
CA ASP A 101 16.15 13.18 10.73
C ASP A 101 15.81 14.01 9.49
N LYS A 102 16.84 14.55 8.84
CA LYS A 102 16.72 15.27 7.58
C LYS A 102 16.03 14.45 6.49
N ILE A 103 16.46 13.21 6.24
CA ILE A 103 15.83 12.36 5.20
C ILE A 103 14.43 11.90 5.59
N CYS A 104 14.16 11.72 6.89
CA CYS A 104 12.82 11.35 7.33
C CYS A 104 11.83 12.51 7.20
N THR A 105 12.23 13.70 7.65
CA THR A 105 11.34 14.87 7.79
C THR A 105 11.32 15.72 6.52
N GLU A 106 12.47 16.00 5.91
CA GLU A 106 12.53 16.77 4.68
C GLU A 106 11.99 15.94 3.53
N SER A 107 11.15 16.58 2.73
CA SER A 107 10.68 15.99 1.49
C SER A 107 11.82 16.04 0.47
N ILE A 108 12.87 15.26 0.69
CA ILE A 108 13.82 14.96 -0.39
C ILE A 108 13.08 13.99 -1.32
N TYR A 109 12.02 14.48 -1.96
CA TYR A 109 11.32 13.87 -3.07
C TYR A 109 12.25 13.95 -4.28
N ASP A 110 13.42 13.33 -4.18
CA ASP A 110 14.05 12.83 -5.38
C ASP A 110 13.12 11.73 -5.91
N LYS A 111 12.18 12.12 -6.77
CA LYS A 111 11.27 11.18 -7.45
C LYS A 111 12.06 10.14 -8.26
N ALA A 112 13.34 10.40 -8.56
CA ALA A 112 14.27 9.46 -9.17
C ALA A 112 14.91 8.50 -8.16
N ASP A 113 14.74 8.70 -6.86
CA ASP A 113 15.16 7.76 -5.82
C ASP A 113 13.97 6.94 -5.32
N VAL A 114 13.61 5.91 -6.09
CA VAL A 114 12.49 5.02 -5.76
C VAL A 114 12.77 4.20 -4.49
N LEU A 115 14.00 3.69 -4.32
CA LEU A 115 14.34 2.82 -3.18
C LEU A 115 14.57 3.58 -1.89
N GLY A 116 15.15 4.78 -1.95
CA GLY A 116 15.35 5.65 -0.80
C GLY A 116 14.03 6.17 -0.23
N ASN A 117 13.01 6.31 -1.08
CA ASN A 117 11.65 6.70 -0.69
C ASN A 117 10.71 5.51 -0.47
N LEU A 118 11.23 4.29 -0.39
CA LEU A 118 10.41 3.10 -0.23
C LEU A 118 9.87 3.00 1.20
N LEU A 119 8.54 2.92 1.32
CA LEU A 119 7.86 2.67 2.59
C LEU A 119 8.36 1.38 3.24
N VAL A 120 8.46 1.42 4.57
CA VAL A 120 8.73 0.24 5.39
C VAL A 120 7.70 0.13 6.50
N SER A 121 7.27 -1.08 6.82
CA SER A 121 6.34 -1.31 7.92
C SER A 121 6.93 -2.29 8.93
N SER A 122 6.78 -2.00 10.22
CA SER A 122 7.17 -2.93 11.27
C SER A 122 6.11 -4.01 11.44
N ILE A 123 6.53 -5.27 11.40
CA ILE A 123 5.65 -6.40 11.72
C ILE A 123 5.29 -6.46 13.20
N LYS A 124 6.08 -5.81 14.07
CA LYS A 124 5.85 -5.82 15.51
C LYS A 124 4.87 -4.73 15.91
N THR A 125 5.21 -3.48 15.58
CA THR A 125 4.44 -2.29 15.98
C THR A 125 3.29 -1.97 15.03
N LYS A 126 3.28 -2.55 13.83
CA LYS A 126 2.32 -2.26 12.74
C LYS A 126 2.38 -0.82 12.22
N ILE A 127 3.39 -0.05 12.64
CA ILE A 127 3.65 1.29 12.14
C ILE A 127 4.29 1.19 10.76
N THR A 128 3.78 1.99 9.83
CA THR A 128 4.46 2.27 8.56
C THR A 128 5.27 3.54 8.71
N TYR A 129 6.48 3.53 8.19
CA TYR A 129 7.41 4.65 8.19
C TYR A 129 7.59 5.13 6.74
N TRP A 130 7.77 6.45 6.58
CA TRP A 130 7.88 7.09 5.26
C TRP A 130 9.02 6.51 4.41
N ASN A 131 10.10 6.12 5.08
CA ASN A 131 11.21 5.37 4.50
C ASN A 131 11.95 4.62 5.61
N HIS A 132 12.98 3.86 5.23
CA HIS A 132 13.84 3.16 6.19
C HIS A 132 14.53 4.12 7.20
N HIS A 133 14.88 5.34 6.79
CA HIS A 133 15.53 6.30 7.70
C HIS A 133 14.60 6.72 8.83
N CYS A 134 13.31 6.94 8.53
CA CYS A 134 12.30 7.18 9.55
C CYS A 134 12.18 6.02 10.55
N ALA A 135 12.23 4.77 10.09
CA ALA A 135 12.18 3.64 11.01
C ALA A 135 13.40 3.60 11.95
N VAL A 136 14.59 3.83 11.42
CA VAL A 136 15.84 3.85 12.20
C VAL A 136 15.83 4.96 13.24
N CYS A 137 15.43 6.17 12.86
CA CYS A 137 15.40 7.28 13.81
C CYS A 137 14.26 7.20 14.84
N ASN A 138 13.35 6.24 14.66
CA ASN A 138 12.34 5.88 15.67
C ASN A 138 12.73 4.64 16.47
N HIS A 139 14.02 4.25 16.44
CA HIS A 139 14.57 3.11 17.17
C HIS A 139 13.88 1.78 16.85
N GLU A 140 13.29 1.66 15.65
CA GLU A 140 12.66 0.42 15.24
C GLU A 140 13.73 -0.65 14.98
N ASP A 141 13.53 -1.83 15.55
CA ASP A 141 14.41 -2.96 15.28
C ASP A 141 14.23 -3.38 13.82
N ILE A 142 15.34 -3.29 13.10
CA ILE A 142 15.41 -3.55 11.68
C ILE A 142 14.88 -4.95 11.36
N SER A 143 15.07 -5.96 12.23
CA SER A 143 14.56 -7.34 12.06
C SER A 143 13.03 -7.42 11.88
N ASN A 144 12.31 -6.44 12.43
CA ASN A 144 10.87 -6.34 12.34
C ASN A 144 10.40 -5.56 11.10
N LEU A 145 11.30 -4.92 10.36
CA LEU A 145 10.92 -4.12 9.20
C LEU A 145 10.64 -4.98 7.98
N ARG A 146 9.59 -4.62 7.24
CA ARG A 146 9.30 -5.16 5.92
C ARG A 146 9.17 -4.00 4.96
N GLN A 147 10.08 -3.97 3.99
CA GLN A 147 10.02 -3.04 2.88
C GLN A 147 8.87 -3.43 1.96
N TRP A 148 8.16 -2.41 1.49
CA TRP A 148 7.13 -2.58 0.46
C TRP A 148 7.79 -3.01 -0.86
N ALA A 149 7.08 -3.75 -1.69
CA ALA A 149 7.59 -4.07 -3.03
C ALA A 149 7.27 -2.93 -3.99
N VAL A 150 8.05 -2.80 -5.06
CA VAL A 150 7.78 -1.82 -6.11
C VAL A 150 7.24 -2.53 -7.34
N GLN A 151 6.08 -2.11 -7.82
CA GLN A 151 5.53 -2.55 -9.09
C GLN A 151 5.62 -1.41 -10.10
N VAL A 152 6.31 -1.66 -11.20
CA VAL A 152 6.35 -0.78 -12.37
C VAL A 152 5.38 -1.33 -13.40
N ALA A 153 4.44 -0.49 -13.84
CA ALA A 153 3.48 -0.81 -14.89
C ALA A 153 3.70 0.13 -16.08
N CYS A 154 4.09 -0.44 -17.23
CA CYS A 154 4.25 0.29 -18.47
C CYS A 154 3.22 -0.19 -19.51
N PRO A 155 2.82 0.64 -20.49
CA PRO A 155 2.08 0.18 -21.65
C PRO A 155 2.76 -1.04 -22.28
N ALA A 156 1.99 -2.05 -22.68
CA ALA A 156 2.52 -3.29 -23.28
C ALA A 156 3.02 -3.06 -24.71
N LYS A 157 2.47 -2.05 -25.38
CA LYS A 157 2.82 -1.68 -26.76
C LYS A 157 2.80 -0.16 -26.92
N HIS A 158 3.63 0.33 -27.84
CA HIS A 158 3.59 1.71 -28.31
C HIS A 158 4.00 1.75 -29.78
N GLY A 159 3.13 2.28 -30.63
CA GLY A 159 3.27 2.13 -32.08
C GLY A 159 3.37 0.66 -32.48
N GLY A 160 4.39 0.33 -33.29
CA GLY A 160 4.66 -1.05 -33.73
C GLY A 160 5.50 -1.89 -32.74
N LYS A 161 5.91 -1.34 -31.60
CA LYS A 161 6.81 -2.01 -30.65
C LYS A 161 6.03 -2.58 -29.47
N SER A 162 6.30 -3.84 -29.12
CA SER A 162 5.86 -4.46 -27.87
C SER A 162 6.99 -4.44 -26.85
N PHE A 163 6.66 -4.22 -25.59
CA PHE A 163 7.61 -4.26 -24.48
C PHE A 163 7.46 -5.57 -23.71
N SER A 164 8.58 -6.23 -23.43
CA SER A 164 8.63 -7.37 -22.51
C SER A 164 9.01 -6.92 -21.10
N ARG A 165 8.85 -7.79 -20.10
CA ARG A 165 9.36 -7.55 -18.74
C ARG A 165 10.85 -7.17 -18.77
N ASN A 166 11.68 -7.98 -19.41
CA ASN A 166 13.13 -7.75 -19.46
C ASN A 166 13.46 -6.42 -20.13
N TYR A 167 12.72 -6.04 -21.19
CA TYR A 167 12.91 -4.75 -21.82
C TYR A 167 12.67 -3.59 -20.83
N ILE A 168 11.61 -3.68 -20.03
CA ILE A 168 11.32 -2.67 -19.00
C ILE A 168 12.45 -2.63 -17.97
N GLU A 169 12.86 -3.78 -17.43
CA GLU A 169 13.95 -3.86 -16.43
C GLU A 169 15.25 -3.21 -16.93
N ASP A 170 15.60 -3.41 -18.20
CA ASP A 170 16.85 -2.90 -18.78
C ASP A 170 16.78 -1.40 -19.18
N HIS A 171 15.60 -0.94 -19.62
CA HIS A 171 15.44 0.37 -20.28
C HIS A 171 14.63 1.39 -19.48
N LEU A 172 14.11 1.03 -18.31
CA LEU A 172 13.44 1.96 -17.42
C LEU A 172 14.40 3.09 -17.03
N THR A 173 13.94 4.33 -17.15
CA THR A 173 14.73 5.52 -16.87
C THR A 173 13.84 6.63 -16.31
N PHE A 174 14.45 7.51 -15.52
CA PHE A 174 13.78 8.71 -15.01
C PHE A 174 14.05 9.88 -15.95
N ASP A 175 12.98 10.49 -16.46
CA ASP A 175 13.05 11.72 -17.20
C ASP A 175 12.95 12.92 -16.24
N ARG A 176 13.99 13.76 -16.21
CA ARG A 176 14.08 14.88 -15.27
C ARG A 176 13.19 16.05 -15.67
N ASP A 177 12.94 16.22 -16.96
CA ASP A 177 12.13 17.34 -17.45
C ASP A 177 10.65 17.05 -17.20
N LEU A 178 10.26 15.79 -17.28
CA LEU A 178 8.90 15.32 -16.97
C LEU A 178 8.69 14.94 -15.50
N GLU A 179 9.78 14.78 -14.72
CA GLU A 179 9.78 14.21 -13.37
C GLU A 179 9.08 12.85 -13.25
N GLU A 180 9.21 12.02 -14.29
CA GLU A 180 8.50 10.75 -14.43
C GLU A 180 9.42 9.58 -14.76
N TRP A 181 9.01 8.39 -14.33
CA TRP A 181 9.65 7.13 -14.73
C TRP A 181 9.00 6.62 -16.00
N GLY A 182 9.80 6.05 -16.89
CA GLY A 182 9.29 5.59 -18.17
C GLY A 182 10.33 4.95 -19.07
N LEU A 183 9.93 4.73 -20.32
CA LEU A 183 10.75 4.14 -21.36
C LEU A 183 11.05 5.18 -22.43
N LYS A 184 12.34 5.38 -22.73
CA LYS A 184 12.74 6.15 -23.92
C LYS A 184 12.56 5.28 -25.17
N VAL A 185 11.79 5.80 -26.12
CA VAL A 185 11.55 5.19 -27.44
C VAL A 185 11.93 6.18 -28.54
N LYS A 186 11.95 5.74 -29.81
CA LYS A 186 12.34 6.62 -30.92
C LYS A 186 11.37 7.80 -31.06
N GLU A 187 10.10 7.57 -30.76
CA GLU A 187 9.00 8.52 -30.89
C GLU A 187 8.76 9.38 -29.63
N GLY A 188 9.58 9.24 -28.58
CA GLY A 188 9.47 10.06 -27.37
C GLY A 188 9.68 9.28 -26.07
N PHE A 189 8.92 9.67 -25.04
CA PHE A 189 8.97 9.08 -23.70
C PHE A 189 7.60 8.48 -23.35
N ILE A 190 7.61 7.23 -22.88
CA ILE A 190 6.40 6.53 -22.45
C ILE A 190 6.44 6.45 -20.94
N ALA A 191 5.57 7.21 -20.28
CA ALA A 191 5.42 7.17 -18.83
C ALA A 191 5.01 5.76 -18.37
N CYS A 192 5.64 5.31 -17.30
CA CYS A 192 5.28 4.12 -16.55
C CYS A 192 4.80 4.53 -15.16
N THR A 193 3.82 3.79 -14.64
CA THR A 193 3.34 4.00 -13.28
C THR A 193 4.19 3.17 -12.33
N ILE A 194 4.83 3.84 -11.37
CA ILE A 194 5.44 3.17 -10.21
C ILE A 194 4.38 3.07 -9.13
N THR A 195 4.26 1.89 -8.53
CA THR A 195 3.33 1.64 -7.42
C THR A 195 4.01 0.88 -6.31
N PHE A 196 3.69 1.20 -5.05
CA PHE A 196 4.18 0.45 -3.92
C PHE A 196 3.15 -0.59 -3.47
N LEU A 197 3.62 -1.82 -3.27
CA LEU A 197 2.83 -2.96 -2.84
C LEU A 197 3.15 -3.30 -1.39
N GLN A 198 2.13 -3.28 -0.56
CA GLN A 198 2.21 -3.62 0.84
C GLN A 198 2.69 -5.07 1.05
N PRO A 199 3.48 -5.35 2.10
CA PRO A 199 3.79 -6.72 2.50
C PRO A 199 2.53 -7.54 2.80
N SER A 200 2.40 -8.72 2.21
CA SER A 200 1.18 -9.55 2.28
C SER A 200 0.78 -9.96 3.70
N ASN A 201 1.75 -10.14 4.60
CA ASN A 201 1.53 -10.48 6.01
C ASN A 201 1.01 -9.32 6.87
N LEU A 202 0.95 -8.11 6.31
CA LEU A 202 0.53 -6.88 6.98
C LEU A 202 -0.78 -6.30 6.50
N GLY A 203 -1.38 -6.83 5.41
CA GLY A 203 -2.61 -6.34 4.77
C GLY A 203 -3.57 -5.60 5.70
N SER A 204 -4.49 -6.35 6.32
CA SER A 204 -5.52 -5.80 7.22
C SER A 204 -5.02 -5.26 8.57
N LYS A 205 -3.70 -5.09 8.75
CA LYS A 205 -3.08 -4.73 10.03
C LYS A 205 -2.44 -3.35 9.99
N LEU A 206 -2.42 -2.68 8.84
CA LEU A 206 -1.91 -1.31 8.72
C LEU A 206 -3.04 -0.29 8.87
N ASN A 207 -2.66 0.93 9.21
CA ASN A 207 -3.57 2.06 9.34
C ASN A 207 -3.71 2.75 7.98
N TYR A 208 -4.88 2.55 7.37
CA TYR A 208 -5.22 3.14 6.09
C TYR A 208 -5.78 4.56 6.25
N CYS A 209 -5.53 5.42 5.27
CA CYS A 209 -5.99 6.81 5.25
C CYS A 209 -6.74 7.12 3.96
N ALA A 210 -7.70 8.04 3.99
CA ALA A 210 -8.37 8.48 2.77
C ALA A 210 -7.40 9.26 1.87
N PRO A 211 -7.32 8.91 0.58
CA PRO A 211 -6.56 9.71 -0.38
C PRO A 211 -7.29 11.05 -0.61
N ASN A 212 -6.54 12.13 -0.78
CA ASN A 212 -7.11 13.47 -1.04
C ASN A 212 -8.14 13.92 0.01
N LEU A 213 -7.91 13.60 1.28
CA LEU A 213 -8.80 13.98 2.37
C LEU A 213 -8.80 15.50 2.59
N VAL A 214 -9.95 16.14 2.38
CA VAL A 214 -10.18 17.54 2.70
C VAL A 214 -10.44 17.67 4.20
N THR A 215 -9.49 18.30 4.90
CA THR A 215 -9.52 18.41 6.37
C THR A 215 -9.87 19.81 6.89
N GLU A 216 -10.01 20.79 6.00
CA GLU A 216 -10.14 22.20 6.35
C GLU A 216 -11.12 22.93 5.40
N CYS A 217 -11.63 24.07 5.84
CA CYS A 217 -12.48 24.95 5.05
C CYS A 217 -11.63 25.94 4.22
N PRO A 218 -12.15 26.47 3.09
CA PRO A 218 -11.48 27.50 2.33
C PRO A 218 -11.18 28.75 3.18
N THR A 219 -10.04 29.39 2.90
CA THR A 219 -9.67 30.64 3.58
C THR A 219 -10.74 31.71 3.37
N GLY A 220 -11.23 32.32 4.46
CA GLY A 220 -12.27 33.34 4.42
C GLY A 220 -13.71 32.81 4.47
N TYR A 221 -13.91 31.52 4.74
CA TYR A 221 -15.24 30.96 4.95
C TYR A 221 -15.98 31.68 6.11
N PRO A 222 -17.22 32.16 5.91
CA PRO A 222 -17.87 33.12 6.82
C PRO A 222 -18.45 32.51 8.10
N HIS A 223 -18.71 31.20 8.16
CA HIS A 223 -19.38 30.57 9.30
C HIS A 223 -18.39 29.87 10.23
N ASN A 224 -18.03 30.55 11.32
CA ASN A 224 -17.09 30.04 12.32
C ASN A 224 -17.53 28.72 12.98
N ASP A 225 -18.84 28.46 13.15
CA ASP A 225 -19.33 27.21 13.76
C ASP A 225 -19.03 25.98 12.89
N THR A 226 -19.40 26.01 11.61
CA THR A 226 -19.10 24.93 10.66
C THR A 226 -17.59 24.72 10.52
N MET A 227 -16.82 25.81 10.47
CA MET A 227 -15.36 25.74 10.40
C MET A 227 -14.76 25.09 11.66
N SER A 228 -15.24 25.49 12.84
CA SER A 228 -14.81 24.90 14.12
C SER A 228 -15.14 23.40 14.17
N LYS A 229 -16.34 23.00 13.73
CA LYS A 229 -16.74 21.59 13.67
C LYS A 229 -15.97 20.78 12.63
N CYS A 230 -15.64 21.37 11.47
CA CYS A 230 -14.77 20.73 10.48
C CYS A 230 -13.42 20.34 11.11
N LEU A 231 -12.87 21.19 11.96
CA LEU A 231 -11.57 20.96 12.60
C LEU A 231 -11.64 20.09 13.86
N SER A 232 -12.82 19.96 14.49
CA SER A 232 -12.91 19.36 15.83
C SER A 232 -12.89 17.83 15.83
N TYR A 233 -13.40 17.14 14.80
CA TYR A 233 -13.53 15.68 14.84
C TYR A 233 -13.32 14.99 13.51
N HIS A 234 -13.21 13.65 13.55
CA HIS A 234 -13.08 12.80 12.39
C HIS A 234 -14.34 11.92 12.25
N ALA A 235 -14.92 11.93 11.06
CA ALA A 235 -16.14 11.23 10.69
C ALA A 235 -16.23 11.20 9.16
N GLU A 236 -15.35 10.43 8.55
CA GLU A 236 -15.10 10.52 7.11
C GLU A 236 -16.36 10.42 6.24
N ARG A 237 -16.39 11.21 5.16
CA ARG A 237 -17.42 11.21 4.12
C ARG A 237 -16.76 11.16 2.76
N LYS A 238 -17.41 10.51 1.80
CA LYS A 238 -16.98 10.51 0.39
C LYS A 238 -18.03 11.21 -0.44
N GLN A 239 -17.61 12.07 -1.36
CA GLN A 239 -18.56 12.62 -2.34
C GLN A 239 -18.91 11.55 -3.39
N LYS A 240 -20.21 11.40 -3.64
CA LYS A 240 -20.77 10.46 -4.60
C LYS A 240 -20.13 10.64 -5.97
N ASN A 241 -19.79 9.53 -6.61
CA ASN A 241 -19.18 9.49 -7.95
C ASN A 241 -17.81 10.17 -8.07
N THR A 242 -17.15 10.55 -6.96
CA THR A 242 -15.78 11.10 -6.99
C THR A 242 -14.82 10.28 -6.12
N ASN A 243 -13.54 10.64 -6.13
CA ASN A 243 -12.53 10.13 -5.20
C ASN A 243 -12.11 11.20 -4.18
N ILE A 244 -13.02 12.13 -3.87
CA ILE A 244 -12.81 13.19 -2.90
C ILE A 244 -13.42 12.75 -1.58
N TYR A 245 -12.62 12.83 -0.52
CA TYR A 245 -13.00 12.49 0.83
C TYR A 245 -12.97 13.75 1.69
N PHE A 246 -13.86 13.84 2.66
CA PHE A 246 -13.93 14.92 3.62
C PHE A 246 -13.78 14.34 5.02
N ARG A 247 -13.00 15.02 5.86
CA ARG A 247 -12.76 14.59 7.25
C ARG A 247 -14.05 14.38 8.04
N ASN A 248 -15.04 15.22 7.79
CA ASN A 248 -16.40 15.11 8.30
C ASN A 248 -17.38 15.88 7.41
N ILE A 249 -18.67 15.75 7.71
CA ILE A 249 -19.74 16.45 6.99
C ILE A 249 -19.55 17.97 6.99
N HIS A 250 -19.06 18.56 8.08
CA HIS A 250 -18.87 20.01 8.14
C HIS A 250 -17.76 20.50 7.21
N CYS A 251 -16.71 19.68 7.00
CA CYS A 251 -15.70 19.97 5.99
C CYS A 251 -16.28 19.89 4.57
N ALA A 252 -17.20 18.96 4.29
CA ALA A 252 -17.89 18.90 3.01
C ALA A 252 -18.77 20.15 2.78
N LEU A 253 -19.60 20.49 3.77
CA LEU A 253 -20.51 21.65 3.70
C LEU A 253 -19.76 22.96 3.48
N CYS A 254 -18.65 23.20 4.20
CA CYS A 254 -17.89 24.43 4.01
C CYS A 254 -17.07 24.48 2.70
N ASN A 255 -16.91 23.34 2.02
CA ASN A 255 -16.35 23.24 0.67
C ASN A 255 -17.43 23.17 -0.42
N GLY A 256 -18.69 23.47 -0.07
CA GLY A 256 -19.79 23.61 -1.03
C GLY A 256 -20.34 22.29 -1.54
N VAL A 257 -20.18 21.19 -0.79
CA VAL A 257 -20.76 19.88 -1.09
C VAL A 257 -21.95 19.64 -0.18
N ASP A 258 -23.12 19.38 -0.77
CA ASP A 258 -24.36 19.13 -0.04
C ASP A 258 -24.38 17.73 0.58
N GLU A 259 -25.16 17.55 1.65
CA GLU A 259 -25.22 16.29 2.41
C GLU A 259 -25.74 15.12 1.57
N ASP A 260 -26.68 15.37 0.66
CA ASP A 260 -27.23 14.36 -0.24
C ASP A 260 -26.25 13.92 -1.34
N GLU A 261 -25.14 14.65 -1.53
CA GLU A 261 -24.02 14.25 -2.38
C GLU A 261 -22.97 13.40 -1.64
N LEU A 262 -23.17 13.06 -0.37
CA LEU A 262 -22.20 12.33 0.45
C LEU A 262 -22.63 10.88 0.70
N ASP A 263 -21.65 9.99 0.74
CA ASP A 263 -21.76 8.62 1.22
C ASP A 263 -21.00 8.47 2.54
N CYS A 264 -21.55 7.66 3.46
CA CYS A 264 -20.75 7.16 4.59
C CYS A 264 -19.77 6.12 4.03
N VAL A 265 -18.48 6.32 4.27
CA VAL A 265 -17.44 5.37 3.86
C VAL A 265 -16.68 4.88 5.08
N GLY A 266 -16.56 3.56 5.16
CA GLY A 266 -15.61 2.94 6.07
C GLY A 266 -14.22 3.04 5.49
N ARG A 267 -13.21 2.76 6.32
CA ARG A 267 -11.78 2.80 5.91
C ARG A 267 -11.33 1.64 5.02
N SER A 268 -12.20 1.19 4.14
CA SER A 268 -11.89 0.22 3.09
C SER A 268 -11.72 0.99 1.78
N TYR A 269 -10.54 1.60 1.60
CA TYR A 269 -10.24 2.31 0.37
C TYR A 269 -9.96 1.32 -0.73
N ALA A 270 -10.82 1.30 -1.74
CA ALA A 270 -10.55 0.60 -2.98
C ALA A 270 -9.26 1.18 -3.59
N PRO A 271 -8.40 0.34 -4.19
CA PRO A 271 -7.25 0.84 -4.92
C PRO A 271 -7.69 1.81 -6.01
N VAL A 272 -7.03 2.98 -6.07
CA VAL A 272 -7.36 4.02 -7.04
C VAL A 272 -7.19 3.47 -8.46
N ASN A 273 -8.29 3.49 -9.21
CA ASN A 273 -8.44 3.20 -10.64
C ASN A 273 -7.21 2.62 -11.36
N LEU A 274 -7.17 1.30 -11.43
CA LEU A 274 -6.34 0.58 -12.38
C LEU A 274 -6.81 0.87 -13.81
N LEU A 275 -5.91 1.39 -14.65
CA LEU A 275 -5.99 1.19 -16.09
C LEU A 275 -6.33 -0.29 -16.36
N LYS A 276 -7.28 -0.55 -17.27
CA LYS A 276 -7.75 -1.91 -17.60
C LYS A 276 -6.54 -2.81 -17.84
N ALA A 277 -6.46 -3.92 -17.09
CA ALA A 277 -5.28 -4.77 -16.95
C ALA A 277 -4.75 -5.41 -18.25
N GLY A 278 -5.47 -5.29 -19.37
CA GLY A 278 -5.11 -5.92 -20.64
C GLY A 278 -3.92 -5.29 -21.38
N ASP A 279 -3.64 -4.00 -21.15
CA ASP A 279 -2.66 -3.25 -21.96
C ASP A 279 -1.37 -2.88 -21.20
N LEU A 280 -1.13 -3.46 -20.03
CA LEU A 280 0.04 -3.14 -19.21
C LEU A 280 0.95 -4.35 -18.99
N VAL A 281 2.26 -4.14 -19.10
CA VAL A 281 3.26 -5.07 -18.59
C VAL A 281 3.69 -4.62 -17.21
N LYS A 282 3.52 -5.51 -16.23
CA LYS A 282 3.83 -5.26 -14.83
C LYS A 282 5.09 -6.00 -14.42
N VAL A 283 6.05 -5.25 -13.89
CA VAL A 283 7.28 -5.78 -13.30
C VAL A 283 7.21 -5.50 -11.81
N VAL A 284 7.27 -6.56 -10.99
CA VAL A 284 7.32 -6.44 -9.54
C VAL A 284 8.73 -6.70 -9.09
N PHE A 285 9.32 -5.70 -8.47
CA PHE A 285 10.59 -5.78 -7.81
C PHE A 285 10.33 -5.94 -6.31
N ASN A 286 10.47 -7.17 -5.81
CA ASN A 286 10.28 -7.45 -4.40
C ASN A 286 11.50 -7.00 -3.59
N SER A 287 11.26 -6.52 -2.37
CA SER A 287 12.29 -6.15 -1.38
C SER A 287 13.35 -7.24 -1.16
N GLY A 288 13.00 -8.52 -1.29
CA GLY A 288 13.92 -9.67 -1.28
C GLY A 288 14.57 -10.05 -2.61
N GLN A 289 14.06 -9.57 -3.75
CA GLN A 289 14.50 -9.98 -5.10
C GLN A 289 15.27 -8.88 -5.86
N TRP A 290 15.47 -7.70 -5.28
CA TRP A 290 16.57 -6.80 -5.70
C TRP A 290 17.94 -7.50 -5.58
N LEU A 291 17.99 -8.56 -4.77
CA LEU A 291 19.06 -9.54 -4.63
C LEU A 291 19.18 -10.49 -5.84
N ASN A 292 18.99 -10.03 -7.08
CA ASN A 292 19.52 -10.86 -8.15
C ASN A 292 21.05 -10.85 -7.98
N ARG A 293 21.57 -11.96 -7.47
CA ARG A 293 22.99 -12.24 -7.37
C ARG A 293 23.67 -11.98 -8.72
N GLU A 294 23.01 -12.26 -9.85
CA GLU A 294 23.50 -11.94 -11.19
C GLU A 294 23.64 -10.43 -11.41
N GLY A 295 22.74 -9.60 -10.88
CA GLY A 295 22.85 -8.14 -10.96
C GLY A 295 24.00 -7.62 -10.08
N ALA A 296 24.11 -8.10 -8.85
CA ALA A 296 25.22 -7.74 -7.96
C ALA A 296 26.58 -8.22 -8.50
N GLU A 297 26.64 -9.42 -9.10
CA GLU A 297 27.82 -10.00 -9.73
C GLU A 297 28.17 -9.29 -11.05
N ALA A 298 27.17 -8.96 -11.89
CA ALA A 298 27.37 -8.22 -13.14
C ALA A 298 27.90 -6.80 -12.88
N TYR A 299 27.37 -6.11 -11.87
CA TYR A 299 27.77 -4.74 -11.51
C TYR A 299 28.87 -4.68 -10.45
N LYS A 300 29.37 -5.84 -9.98
CA LYS A 300 30.46 -5.98 -9.00
C LYS A 300 30.25 -5.13 -7.74
N CYS A 301 29.04 -5.12 -7.19
CA CYS A 301 28.82 -4.45 -5.92
C CYS A 301 29.71 -5.07 -4.83
N SER A 302 30.45 -4.24 -4.09
CA SER A 302 31.27 -4.69 -2.96
C SER A 302 30.39 -5.35 -1.89
N ASN A 303 30.97 -6.24 -1.08
CA ASN A 303 30.27 -6.89 0.04
C ASN A 303 29.53 -5.86 0.90
N GLY A 304 28.22 -6.06 1.08
CA GLY A 304 27.34 -5.14 1.83
C GLY A 304 26.65 -4.07 1.00
N ASN A 305 26.98 -3.92 -0.28
CA ASN A 305 26.26 -3.04 -1.20
C ASN A 305 25.28 -3.85 -2.07
N GLN A 306 24.13 -3.26 -2.40
CA GLN A 306 23.13 -3.85 -3.28
C GLN A 306 22.92 -3.02 -4.52
N TYR A 307 22.69 -3.69 -5.65
CA TYR A 307 22.41 -3.02 -6.90
C TYR A 307 21.00 -2.41 -6.88
N ASP A 308 20.92 -1.11 -7.12
CA ASP A 308 19.66 -0.41 -7.38
C ASP A 308 19.42 -0.34 -8.88
N PRO A 309 18.40 -1.04 -9.42
CA PRO A 309 18.12 -1.03 -10.85
C PRO A 309 17.54 0.29 -11.36
N PHE A 310 16.97 1.13 -10.48
CA PHE A 310 16.45 2.44 -10.88
C PHE A 310 17.58 3.41 -11.17
N GLN A 311 18.58 3.46 -10.28
CA GLN A 311 19.71 4.38 -10.43
C GLN A 311 20.96 3.74 -11.04
N LYS A 312 20.88 2.45 -11.38
CA LYS A 312 21.96 1.65 -11.98
C LYS A 312 23.28 1.76 -11.20
N ARG A 313 23.21 1.77 -9.86
CA ARG A 313 24.36 1.91 -8.96
C ARG A 313 24.25 0.99 -7.75
N CYS A 314 25.39 0.68 -7.15
CA CYS A 314 25.42 -0.03 -5.88
C CYS A 314 25.14 0.94 -4.72
N ARG A 315 24.19 0.59 -3.85
CA ARG A 315 23.85 1.30 -2.61
C ARG A 315 24.35 0.54 -1.41
N MET A 316 24.86 1.27 -0.43
CA MET A 316 25.10 0.68 0.88
C MET A 316 23.77 0.38 1.54
N ILE A 317 23.55 -0.88 1.90
CA ILE A 317 22.39 -1.30 2.65
C ILE A 317 22.86 -1.65 4.06
N PRO A 318 22.19 -1.18 5.13
CA PRO A 318 22.53 -1.58 6.49
C PRO A 318 22.57 -3.11 6.61
N GLU A 319 23.62 -3.63 7.24
CA GLU A 319 23.92 -5.07 7.33
C GLU A 319 22.77 -5.89 7.95
N SER A 320 22.00 -5.27 8.85
CA SER A 320 20.80 -5.84 9.46
C SER A 320 19.64 -6.04 8.48
N ILE A 321 19.53 -5.22 7.43
CA ILE A 321 18.58 -5.43 6.33
C ILE A 321 19.10 -6.56 5.45
N LEU A 322 20.40 -6.56 5.10
CA LEU A 322 21.01 -7.63 4.30
C LEU A 322 20.75 -9.01 4.89
N LYS A 323 20.90 -9.17 6.20
CA LYS A 323 20.64 -10.43 6.89
C LYS A 323 19.19 -10.91 6.74
N GLN A 324 18.22 -10.01 6.88
CA GLN A 324 16.81 -10.35 6.65
C GLN A 324 16.51 -10.71 5.20
N LEU A 325 17.16 -10.03 4.27
CA LEU A 325 16.97 -10.30 2.86
C LEU A 325 17.52 -11.69 2.49
N GLN A 326 18.65 -12.09 3.09
CA GLN A 326 19.19 -13.45 2.98
C GLN A 326 18.23 -14.48 3.60
N GLU A 327 17.75 -14.26 4.83
CA GLU A 327 16.79 -15.15 5.49
C GLU A 327 15.46 -15.28 4.70
N ALA A 328 14.97 -14.17 4.12
CA ALA A 328 13.78 -14.18 3.28
C ALA A 328 14.00 -14.94 1.97
N GLN A 329 15.18 -14.83 1.36
CA GLN A 329 15.55 -15.58 0.17
C GLN A 329 15.61 -17.09 0.47
N GLU A 330 16.25 -17.49 1.57
CA GLU A 330 16.31 -18.89 2.02
C GLU A 330 14.91 -19.47 2.30
N MET A 331 14.02 -18.70 2.95
CA MET A 331 12.62 -19.11 3.16
C MET A 331 11.85 -19.24 1.83
N SER A 332 12.16 -18.42 0.83
CA SER A 332 11.52 -18.51 -0.49
C SER A 332 11.95 -19.77 -1.25
N GLU A 333 13.23 -20.14 -1.17
CA GLU A 333 13.78 -21.33 -1.79
C GLU A 333 13.25 -22.61 -1.11
N MET A 334 13.16 -22.62 0.23
CA MET A 334 12.53 -23.72 0.97
C MET A 334 11.06 -23.91 0.61
N ASN A 335 10.29 -22.82 0.52
CA ASN A 335 8.88 -22.88 0.12
C ASN A 335 8.70 -23.36 -1.32
N TYR A 336 9.62 -22.99 -2.22
CA TYR A 336 9.63 -23.49 -3.59
C TYR A 336 9.93 -25.00 -3.64
N GLY A 337 10.90 -25.48 -2.86
CA GLY A 337 11.18 -26.90 -2.71
C GLY A 337 9.99 -27.70 -2.18
N LEU A 338 9.32 -27.20 -1.14
CA LEU A 338 8.11 -27.81 -0.59
C LEU A 338 6.95 -27.86 -1.60
N ARG A 339 6.78 -26.82 -2.43
CA ARG A 339 5.79 -26.82 -3.52
C ARG A 339 6.10 -27.86 -4.60
N ILE A 340 7.37 -28.03 -4.96
CA ILE A 340 7.77 -29.08 -5.92
C ILE A 340 7.46 -30.47 -5.35
N ILE A 341 7.75 -30.71 -4.07
CA ILE A 341 7.47 -32.00 -3.41
C ILE A 341 5.95 -32.26 -3.34
N ALA A 342 5.16 -31.25 -2.96
CA ALA A 342 3.70 -31.38 -2.91
C ALA A 342 3.10 -31.68 -4.29
N ASN A 343 3.53 -30.96 -5.33
CA ASN A 343 3.07 -31.20 -6.71
C ASN A 343 3.50 -32.58 -7.23
N SER A 344 4.70 -33.04 -6.87
CA SER A 344 5.19 -34.37 -7.23
C SER A 344 4.36 -35.48 -6.58
N ASN A 345 4.00 -35.32 -5.30
CA ASN A 345 3.15 -36.27 -4.57
C ASN A 345 1.73 -36.32 -5.13
N ILE A 346 1.15 -35.18 -5.53
CA ILE A 346 -0.15 -35.13 -6.21
C ILE A 346 -0.08 -35.90 -7.54
N PHE A 347 1.00 -35.73 -8.30
CA PHE A 347 1.20 -36.42 -9.57
C PHE A 347 1.34 -37.94 -9.37
N ILE A 348 2.09 -38.38 -8.35
CA ILE A 348 2.23 -39.80 -8.00
C ILE A 348 0.90 -40.39 -7.54
N ALA A 349 0.14 -39.68 -6.69
CA ALA A 349 -1.17 -40.13 -6.23
C ALA A 349 -2.17 -40.26 -7.39
N TYR A 350 -2.17 -39.31 -8.32
CA TYR A 350 -2.96 -39.38 -9.54
C TYR A 350 -2.57 -40.58 -10.41
N PHE A 351 -1.27 -40.81 -10.60
CA PHE A 351 -0.78 -41.94 -11.38
C PHE A 351 -1.14 -43.29 -10.76
N MET A 352 -1.01 -43.42 -9.43
CA MET A 352 -1.44 -44.59 -8.66
C MET A 352 -2.95 -44.82 -8.78
N PHE A 353 -3.75 -43.76 -8.70
CA PHE A 353 -5.21 -43.85 -8.87
C PHE A 353 -5.60 -44.31 -10.29
N VAL A 354 -4.93 -43.79 -11.32
CA VAL A 354 -5.14 -44.23 -12.71
C VAL A 354 -4.71 -45.69 -12.91
N PHE A 355 -3.58 -46.09 -12.32
CA PHE A 355 -3.11 -47.47 -12.39
C PHE A 355 -4.06 -48.44 -11.67
N VAL A 356 -4.46 -48.14 -10.43
CA VAL A 356 -5.37 -49.01 -9.66
C VAL A 356 -6.70 -49.16 -10.39
N ASN A 357 -7.27 -48.10 -10.94
CA ASN A 357 -8.51 -48.20 -11.73
C ASN A 357 -8.34 -49.03 -13.01
N LYS A 358 -7.15 -49.05 -13.61
CA LYS A 358 -6.88 -49.87 -14.80
C LYS A 358 -6.76 -51.36 -14.50
N TYR A 359 -6.40 -51.76 -13.28
CA TYR A 359 -6.19 -53.16 -12.89
C TYR A 359 -7.31 -53.76 -12.03
N VAL A 360 -8.20 -52.93 -11.46
CA VAL A 360 -9.36 -53.41 -10.69
C VAL A 360 -10.57 -53.77 -11.58
N PHE A 361 -10.54 -53.38 -12.86
CA PHE A 361 -11.63 -53.61 -13.83
C PHE A 361 -11.26 -54.59 -14.97
N TYR A 362 -10.27 -55.46 -14.77
CA TYR A 362 -9.95 -56.56 -15.69
C TYR A 362 -10.05 -57.92 -15.02
#